data_AF-A0A7C3PWQ7-F1
#
_entry.id   AF-A0A7C3PWQ7-F1
#
_cell.length_a   1.000
_cell.length_b   1.000
_cell.length_c   1.000
_cell.angle_alpha   90.00
_cell.angle_beta   90.00
_cell.angle_gamma   90.00
#
_symmetry.space_group_name_H-M   'P 1'
#
loop_
_entity.id
_entity.type
_entity.pdbx_description
1 polymer ?
#
loop_
_entity_poly.entity_id
_entity_poly.type
_entity_poly.pdbx_seq_one_letter_code
_entity_poly.pdbx_strand_id
1 'polypeptide(L)'
;MINIDELQFELPGATVARVEESEEGVSTKPRKVDDVHIDELLNIVVEKNASDLHICYDSEPVIRVDGKLIRLNYEKLSPQDTQRMMYEII
;
A
#
# COMPACT_ATOMS: atom_id res chain seq x y z
N MET A 1 -3.99 -32.14 40.26
CA MET A 1 -3.56 -30.73 40.20
C MET A 1 -2.62 -30.64 39.01
N ILE A 2 -3.12 -30.17 37.87
CA ILE A 2 -2.41 -30.20 36.59
C ILE A 2 -1.65 -28.87 36.47
N ASN A 3 -0.34 -28.94 36.22
CA ASN A 3 0.56 -27.79 36.06
C ASN A 3 0.18 -26.99 34.81
N ILE A 4 0.15 -25.65 34.93
CA ILE A 4 -0.43 -24.73 33.93
C ILE A 4 0.62 -24.27 32.89
N ASP A 5 1.89 -24.70 33.00
CA ASP A 5 3.00 -24.23 32.17
C ASP A 5 3.23 -25.03 30.86
N GLU A 6 2.35 -25.97 30.51
CA GLU A 6 2.50 -26.83 29.31
C GLU A 6 1.42 -26.62 28.23
N LEU A 7 0.54 -25.62 28.36
CA LEU A 7 -0.36 -25.23 27.27
C LEU A 7 0.30 -24.18 26.37
N GLN A 8 1.26 -24.63 25.56
CA GLN A 8 1.69 -23.90 24.37
C GLN A 8 0.60 -24.00 23.30
N PHE A 9 -0.15 -22.90 23.13
CA PHE A 9 -1.08 -22.72 22.03
C PHE A 9 -0.27 -22.36 20.77
N GLU A 10 0.07 -23.35 19.97
CA GLU A 10 0.70 -23.12 18.67
C GLU A 10 -0.31 -22.48 17.70
N LEU A 11 -0.07 -21.23 17.32
CA LEU A 11 -0.70 -20.61 16.16
C LEU A 11 0.08 -21.02 14.90
N PRO A 12 -0.54 -21.61 13.87
CA PRO A 12 0.13 -21.88 12.61
C PRO A 12 0.24 -20.55 11.85
N GLY A 13 1.44 -19.98 11.79
CA GLY A 13 1.64 -18.62 11.29
C GLY A 13 3.04 -18.37 10.73
N ALA A 14 3.19 -18.71 9.44
CA ALA A 14 4.07 -18.04 8.48
C ALA A 14 5.57 -17.95 8.81
N THR A 15 6.30 -19.02 8.48
CA THR A 15 7.68 -18.85 7.97
C THR A 15 7.60 -18.38 6.53
N VAL A 16 8.17 -17.23 6.18
CA VAL A 16 8.56 -16.96 4.79
C VAL A 16 9.95 -16.33 4.76
N ALA A 17 10.81 -16.98 4.00
CA ALA A 17 12.25 -16.82 3.92
C ALA A 17 12.71 -15.50 3.28
N ARG A 18 13.95 -15.14 3.60
CA ARG A 18 14.78 -14.11 2.96
C ARG A 18 14.97 -14.40 1.47
N VAL A 19 14.84 -13.37 0.63
CA VAL A 19 15.43 -13.35 -0.72
C VAL A 19 16.00 -11.94 -0.96
N GLU A 20 17.30 -11.88 -1.25
CA GLU A 20 17.98 -10.76 -1.88
C GLU A 20 18.05 -11.07 -3.37
N GLU A 21 17.70 -10.12 -4.25
CA GLU A 21 18.30 -9.93 -5.58
C GLU A 21 17.69 -8.70 -6.29
N SER A 22 18.57 -7.95 -6.94
CA SER A 22 18.34 -6.73 -7.70
C SER A 22 17.97 -7.05 -9.15
N GLU A 23 16.93 -6.44 -9.71
CA GLU A 23 16.73 -6.20 -11.15
C GLU A 23 15.56 -5.21 -11.35
N GLU A 24 15.69 -4.28 -12.30
CA GLU A 24 14.78 -3.15 -12.51
C GLU A 24 13.34 -3.59 -12.83
N GLY A 25 12.38 -3.25 -11.95
CA GLY A 25 10.95 -3.45 -12.22
C GLY A 25 10.15 -3.85 -10.99
N VAL A 26 9.50 -2.86 -10.37
CA VAL A 26 8.53 -2.99 -9.26
C VAL A 26 9.17 -3.43 -7.94
N SER A 27 9.51 -2.45 -7.10
CA SER A 27 9.78 -2.67 -5.67
C SER A 27 8.64 -3.49 -5.06
N THR A 28 8.93 -4.67 -4.53
CA THR A 28 7.93 -5.58 -3.93
C THR A 28 7.50 -5.17 -2.52
N LYS A 29 8.07 -4.08 -1.98
CA LYS A 29 7.67 -3.49 -0.71
C LYS A 29 6.76 -2.29 -0.98
N PRO A 30 5.59 -2.19 -0.31
CA PRO A 30 4.72 -1.03 -0.42
C PRO A 30 5.48 0.22 0.01
N ARG A 31 5.40 1.27 -0.81
CA ARG A 31 6.03 2.56 -0.48
C ARG A 31 5.21 3.29 0.59
N LYS A 32 5.89 3.89 1.55
CA LYS A 32 5.25 4.79 2.52
C LYS A 32 4.64 6.00 1.83
N VAL A 33 3.54 6.50 2.40
CA VAL A 33 2.82 7.66 1.86
C VAL A 33 3.23 8.97 2.55
N ASP A 34 3.93 8.90 3.68
CA ASP A 34 4.28 10.05 4.53
C ASP A 34 4.88 11.24 3.74
N ASP A 35 5.74 10.97 2.75
CA ASP A 35 6.44 11.99 1.94
C ASP A 35 5.94 12.07 0.48
N VAL A 36 4.85 11.39 0.14
CA VAL A 36 4.31 11.37 -1.24
C VAL A 36 3.40 12.57 -1.45
N HIS A 37 3.71 13.37 -2.48
CA HIS A 37 2.86 14.46 -2.95
C HIS A 37 1.81 13.96 -3.94
N ILE A 38 0.64 14.62 -3.96
CA ILE A 38 -0.44 14.27 -4.88
C ILE A 38 -0.01 14.34 -6.36
N ASP A 39 0.91 15.27 -6.71
CA ASP A 39 1.44 15.42 -8.07
C ASP A 39 2.15 14.15 -8.56
N GLU A 40 2.85 13.42 -7.67
CA GLU A 40 3.50 12.16 -8.02
C GLU A 40 2.46 11.09 -8.39
N LEU A 41 1.36 11.02 -7.63
CA LEU A 41 0.25 10.11 -7.92
C LEU A 41 -0.47 10.49 -9.21
N LEU A 42 -0.64 11.78 -9.49
CA LEU A 42 -1.24 12.28 -10.72
C LEU A 42 -0.33 12.03 -11.94
N ASN A 43 0.99 12.13 -11.79
CA ASN A 43 1.93 11.75 -12.84
C ASN A 43 1.78 10.26 -13.19
N ILE A 44 1.65 9.39 -12.18
CA ILE A 44 1.41 7.95 -12.40
C ILE A 44 0.10 7.71 -13.16
N VAL A 45 -0.95 8.49 -12.89
CA VAL A 45 -2.24 8.41 -13.59
C VAL A 45 -2.05 8.71 -15.08
N VAL A 46 -1.31 9.78 -15.41
CA VAL A 46 -1.01 10.16 -16.80
C VAL A 46 -0.13 9.11 -17.47
N GLU A 47 0.95 8.68 -16.82
CA GLU A 47 1.89 7.68 -17.35
C GLU A 47 1.19 6.35 -17.67
N LYS A 48 0.24 5.94 -16.84
CA LYS A 48 -0.52 4.69 -17.00
C LYS A 48 -1.79 4.84 -17.84
N ASN A 49 -2.04 6.03 -18.42
CA ASN A 49 -3.29 6.36 -19.13
C ASN A 49 -4.55 5.98 -18.31
N ALA A 50 -4.48 6.19 -16.99
CA ALA A 50 -5.62 6.01 -16.10
C ALA A 50 -6.59 7.18 -16.26
N SER A 51 -7.89 6.90 -16.09
CA SER A 51 -8.94 7.91 -16.13
C SER A 51 -9.16 8.58 -14.78
N ASP A 52 -8.93 7.86 -13.68
CA ASP A 52 -9.25 8.35 -12.33
C ASP A 52 -8.25 7.85 -11.30
N LEU A 53 -7.96 8.72 -10.33
CA LEU A 53 -7.24 8.41 -9.10
C LEU A 53 -8.24 8.36 -7.94
N HIS A 54 -8.22 7.27 -7.19
CA HIS A 54 -9.06 7.02 -6.02
C HIS A 54 -8.19 7.03 -4.77
N ILE A 55 -8.54 7.91 -3.84
CA ILE A 55 -7.87 8.10 -2.55
C ILE A 55 -8.92 7.85 -1.48
N CYS A 56 -8.65 6.90 -0.57
CA CYS A 56 -9.59 6.48 0.48
C CYS A 56 -8.84 6.07 1.74
N TYR A 57 -9.42 6.34 2.92
CA TYR A 57 -8.83 5.92 4.20
C TYR A 57 -8.75 4.38 4.29
N ASP A 58 -7.70 3.87 4.95
CA ASP A 58 -7.45 2.44 5.16
C ASP A 58 -7.34 1.61 3.86
N SER A 59 -7.10 2.28 2.73
CA SER A 59 -6.88 1.68 1.42
C SER A 59 -5.59 2.20 0.81
N GLU A 60 -4.95 1.39 -0.04
CA GLU A 60 -3.90 1.90 -0.92
C GLU A 60 -4.51 2.84 -1.98
N PRO A 61 -3.74 3.77 -2.56
CA PRO A 61 -4.16 4.54 -3.73
C PRO A 61 -4.51 3.62 -4.89
N VAL A 62 -5.64 3.87 -5.53
CA VAL A 62 -6.14 3.02 -6.64
C VAL A 62 -6.32 3.88 -7.87
N ILE A 63 -5.89 3.37 -9.02
CA ILE A 63 -6.14 4.01 -10.32
C ILE A 63 -7.13 3.20 -11.13
N ARG A 64 -7.90 3.88 -11.97
CA ARG A 64 -8.79 3.23 -12.94
C ARG A 64 -8.16 3.28 -14.32
N VAL A 65 -7.80 2.12 -14.88
CA VAL A 65 -7.27 1.97 -16.24
C VAL A 65 -8.20 1.06 -17.03
N ASP A 66 -8.72 1.54 -18.17
CA ASP A 66 -9.65 0.78 -19.03
C ASP A 66 -10.83 0.13 -18.27
N GLY A 67 -11.38 0.86 -17.30
CA GLY A 67 -12.50 0.39 -16.47
C GLY A 67 -12.12 -0.60 -15.36
N LYS A 68 -10.84 -0.97 -15.23
CA LYS A 68 -10.33 -1.83 -14.16
C LYS A 68 -9.68 -1.02 -13.06
N LEU A 69 -9.93 -1.41 -11.81
CA LEU A 69 -9.30 -0.81 -10.63
C LEU A 69 -7.97 -1.51 -10.35
N ILE A 70 -6.88 -0.75 -10.34
CA ILE A 70 -5.52 -1.22 -10.09
C ILE A 70 -4.99 -0.54 -8.83
N ARG A 71 -4.69 -1.33 -7.80
CA ARG A 71 -4.04 -0.83 -6.59
C ARG A 71 -2.59 -0.50 -6.88
N LEU A 72 -2.15 0.68 -6.47
CA LEU A 72 -0.75 1.07 -6.53
C LEU A 72 0.01 0.45 -5.35
N ASN A 73 1.31 0.28 -5.52
CA ASN A 73 2.18 -0.32 -4.50
C ASN A 73 2.60 0.72 -3.44
N TYR A 74 1.63 1.16 -2.64
CA TYR A 74 1.83 2.03 -1.48
C TYR A 74 1.22 1.39 -0.24
N GLU A 75 1.61 1.89 0.93
CA GLU A 75 0.95 1.56 2.18
C GLU A 75 -0.47 2.14 2.20
N LYS A 76 -1.31 1.59 3.10
CA LYS A 76 -2.65 2.09 3.33
C LYS A 76 -2.62 3.53 3.84
N LEU A 77 -3.52 4.34 3.32
CA LEU A 77 -3.62 5.75 3.66
C LEU A 77 -4.19 5.96 5.06
N SER A 78 -3.52 6.81 5.85
CA SER A 78 -4.08 7.32 7.10
C SER A 78 -5.07 8.47 6.84
N PRO A 79 -5.98 8.78 7.79
CA PRO A 79 -6.84 9.96 7.68
C PRO A 79 -6.04 11.26 7.47
N GLN A 80 -4.89 11.40 8.12
CA GLN A 80 -4.01 12.55 8.01
C GLN A 80 -3.45 12.71 6.58
N ASP A 81 -3.02 11.60 5.96
CA ASP A 81 -2.53 11.61 4.58
C ASP A 81 -3.61 12.02 3.59
N THR A 82 -4.82 11.46 3.75
CA THR A 82 -5.94 11.81 2.86
C THR A 82 -6.33 13.29 2.98
N GLN A 83 -6.28 13.86 4.18
CA GLN A 83 -6.55 15.28 4.41
C GLN A 83 -5.44 16.16 3.82
N ARG A 84 -4.17 15.79 4.01
CA ARG A 84 -3.01 16.49 3.42
C ARG A 84 -3.14 16.54 1.91
N MET A 85 -3.32 15.39 1.26
CA MET A 85 -3.48 15.27 -0.19
C MET A 85 -4.66 16.09 -0.73
N MET A 86 -5.77 16.14 0.01
CA MET A 86 -6.93 16.94 -0.37
C MET A 86 -6.61 18.44 -0.41
N TYR A 87 -5.83 18.94 0.55
CA TYR A 87 -5.42 20.34 0.57
C TYR A 87 -4.35 20.67 -0.47
N GLU A 88 -3.54 19.70 -0.91
CA GLU A 88 -2.54 19.92 -1.97
C GLU A 88 -3.17 20.20 -3.34
N ILE A 89 -4.45 19.85 -3.55
CA ILE A 89 -5.18 20.04 -4.82
C ILE A 89 -5.85 21.43 -4.91
N ILE A 90 -6.09 22.11 -3.77
CA ILE A 90 -6.81 23.39 -3.69
C ILE A 90 -5.85 24.56 -3.93
#